data_AF-A0A927DHF9-F1
#
_entry.id   AF-A0A927DHF9-F1
#
_cell.length_a   1.000
_cell.length_b   1.000
_cell.length_c   1.000
_cell.angle_alpha   90.00
_cell.angle_beta   90.00
_cell.angle_gamma   90.00
#
_symmetry.space_group_name_H-M   'P 1'
#
loop_
_entity.id
_entity.type
_entity.pdbx_description
1 polymer ?
#
loop_
_entity_poly.entity_id
_entity_poly.type
_entity_poly.pdbx_seq_one_letter_code
_entity_poly.pdbx_strand_id
1 'polypeptide(L)'
;MRCKTLTAAAAVLLMLTAGCSTLEKVVYRPDINRGNYLTPNDVSKIRVGMTQQQVAYALGNPDDVRSLRHKHWFYVFRQQPRS
;
A
#
# COMPACT_ATOMS: atom_id res chain seq x y z
N MET A 1 46.85 -18.44 17.57
CA MET A 1 45.66 -18.91 18.32
C MET A 1 44.56 -17.83 18.38
N ARG A 2 44.87 -16.58 18.78
CA ARG A 2 43.89 -15.48 18.96
C ARG A 2 43.16 -14.98 17.69
N CYS A 3 43.81 -14.97 16.52
CA CYS A 3 43.13 -14.56 15.28
C CYS A 3 42.02 -15.54 14.86
N LYS A 4 42.27 -16.86 14.96
CA LYS A 4 41.29 -17.89 14.60
C LYS A 4 40.02 -17.83 15.47
N THR A 5 40.16 -17.53 16.76
CA THR A 5 39.04 -17.35 17.69
C THR A 5 38.24 -16.08 17.40
N LEU A 6 38.90 -15.00 16.97
CA LEU A 6 38.22 -13.75 16.57
C LEU A 6 37.43 -13.92 15.28
N THR A 7 37.97 -14.64 14.29
CA THR A 7 37.25 -14.94 13.04
C THR A 7 36.03 -15.82 13.29
N ALA A 8 36.14 -16.81 14.18
CA ALA A 8 35.01 -17.67 14.56
C ALA A 8 33.91 -16.87 15.29
N ALA A 9 34.28 -15.98 16.21
CA ALA A 9 33.31 -15.14 16.93
C ALA A 9 32.57 -14.18 15.97
N ALA A 10 33.27 -13.58 15.01
CA ALA A 10 32.64 -12.72 14.00
C ALA A 10 31.68 -13.49 13.08
N ALA A 11 32.03 -14.72 12.70
CA ALA A 11 31.16 -15.59 11.88
C ALA A 11 29.87 -15.97 12.62
N VAL A 12 29.96 -16.31 13.91
CA VAL A 12 28.79 -16.63 14.75
C VAL A 12 27.86 -15.41 14.90
N LEU A 13 28.42 -14.23 15.10
CA LEU A 13 27.65 -12.99 15.23
C LEU A 13 26.87 -12.66 13.93
N LEU A 14 27.50 -12.86 12.77
CA LEU A 14 26.84 -12.65 11.47
C LEU A 14 25.67 -13.63 11.26
N MET A 15 25.84 -14.91 11.62
CA MET A 15 24.76 -15.91 11.50
C MET A 15 23.57 -15.59 12.39
N LEU A 16 23.81 -15.10 13.62
CA LEU A 16 22.74 -14.71 14.56
C LEU A 16 21.90 -13.52 14.04
N THR A 17 22.50 -12.61 13.27
CA THR A 17 21.80 -11.43 12.73
C THR A 17 21.13 -11.64 11.38
N ALA A 18 21.47 -12.71 10.64
CA ALA A 18 20.98 -12.95 9.29
C ALA A 18 19.49 -13.33 9.20
N GLY A 19 18.85 -13.68 10.33
CA GLY A 19 17.46 -14.16 10.36
C GLY A 19 16.37 -13.07 10.37
N CYS A 20 16.68 -11.82 10.70
CA CYS A 20 15.63 -10.81 10.94
C CYS A 20 14.90 -10.33 9.67
N SER A 21 15.54 -10.39 8.50
CA SER A 21 14.95 -9.86 7.24
C SER A 21 14.18 -10.89 6.42
N THR A 22 14.33 -12.19 6.69
CA THR A 22 13.63 -13.25 5.94
C THR A 22 12.24 -13.54 6.50
N LEU A 23 11.99 -13.20 7.77
CA LEU A 23 10.69 -13.37 8.43
C LEU A 23 9.56 -12.62 7.70
N GLU A 24 9.86 -11.47 7.09
CA GLU A 24 8.86 -10.73 6.34
C GLU A 24 8.34 -11.48 5.10
N LYS A 25 9.08 -12.44 4.55
CA LYS A 25 8.64 -13.24 3.39
C LYS A 25 7.88 -14.50 3.77
N VAL A 26 8.02 -14.96 5.02
CA VAL A 26 7.42 -16.21 5.50
C VAL A 26 6.03 -15.99 6.07
N VAL A 27 5.75 -14.80 6.62
CA VAL A 27 4.43 -14.48 7.19
C VAL A 27 3.42 -14.18 6.09
N TYR A 28 2.25 -14.84 6.16
CA TYR A 28 1.12 -14.54 5.28
C TYR A 28 0.63 -13.10 5.51
N ARG A 29 0.57 -12.33 4.43
CA ARG A 29 -0.08 -11.03 4.41
C ARG A 29 -1.21 -11.09 3.39
N PRO A 30 -2.47 -10.84 3.79
CA PRO A 30 -3.57 -10.74 2.85
C PRO A 30 -3.39 -9.50 1.96
N ASP A 31 -3.91 -9.56 0.74
CA ASP A 31 -3.97 -8.40 -0.14
C ASP A 31 -4.89 -7.34 0.47
N ILE A 32 -4.43 -6.09 0.47
CA ILE A 32 -5.17 -4.98 1.05
C ILE A 32 -5.48 -3.96 -0.05
N ASN A 33 -6.77 -3.83 -0.35
CA ASN A 33 -7.30 -2.76 -1.18
C ASN A 33 -7.82 -1.66 -0.27
N ARG A 34 -7.43 -0.40 -0.53
CA ARG A 34 -7.89 0.77 0.24
C ARG A 34 -8.40 1.87 -0.69
N GLY A 35 -9.50 2.48 -0.27
CA GLY A 35 -10.18 3.57 -0.95
C GLY A 35 -11.06 3.10 -2.11
N ASN A 36 -11.41 4.04 -2.98
CA ASN A 36 -12.41 3.81 -4.03
C ASN A 36 -11.84 2.95 -5.15
N TYR A 37 -12.64 1.99 -5.61
CA TYR A 37 -12.30 1.20 -6.79
C TYR A 37 -12.48 2.04 -8.06
N LEU A 38 -11.40 2.27 -8.80
CA LEU A 38 -11.40 3.11 -9.99
C LEU A 38 -10.93 2.30 -11.19
N THR A 39 -11.73 2.30 -12.26
CA THR A 39 -11.30 1.75 -13.55
C THR A 39 -10.98 2.89 -14.53
N PRO A 40 -10.06 2.69 -15.50
CA PRO A 40 -9.77 3.70 -16.51
C PRO A 40 -11.02 4.13 -17.29
N ASN A 41 -11.93 3.20 -17.54
CA ASN A 41 -13.19 3.47 -18.22
C ASN A 41 -14.07 4.43 -17.41
N ASP A 42 -14.16 4.25 -16.09
CA ASP A 42 -14.99 5.10 -15.23
C ASP A 42 -14.40 6.51 -15.08
N VAL A 43 -13.07 6.62 -14.96
CA VAL A 43 -12.38 7.92 -14.92
C VAL A 43 -12.58 8.69 -16.23
N SER A 44 -12.61 8.00 -17.36
CA SER A 44 -12.81 8.64 -18.68
C SER A 44 -14.19 9.27 -18.86
N LYS A 45 -15.19 8.85 -18.08
CA LYS A 45 -16.55 9.42 -18.11
C LYS A 45 -16.60 10.82 -17.47
N ILE A 46 -15.62 11.17 -16.64
CA ILE A 46 -15.59 12.44 -15.91
C ILE A 46 -15.10 13.56 -16.82
N ARG A 47 -15.76 14.72 -16.76
CA ARG A 47 -15.40 15.91 -17.52
C ARG A 47 -15.43 17.15 -16.65
N VAL A 48 -14.61 18.15 -16.99
CA VAL A 48 -14.64 19.46 -16.32
C VAL A 48 -16.03 20.09 -16.51
N GLY A 49 -16.56 20.66 -15.42
CA GLY A 49 -17.90 21.27 -15.39
C GLY A 49 -19.03 20.35 -14.89
N MET A 50 -18.74 19.08 -14.61
CA MET A 50 -19.71 18.17 -13.97
C MET A 50 -20.01 18.56 -12.52
N THR A 51 -21.24 18.29 -12.08
CA THR A 51 -21.63 18.46 -10.68
C THR A 51 -21.12 17.29 -9.83
N GLN A 52 -20.99 17.50 -8.52
CA GLN A 52 -20.58 16.43 -7.58
C GLN A 52 -21.53 15.21 -7.64
N GLN A 53 -22.82 15.42 -7.88
CA GLN A 53 -23.78 14.32 -8.05
C GLN A 53 -23.53 13.49 -9.33
N GLN A 54 -23.16 14.15 -10.43
CA GLN A 54 -22.81 13.46 -11.67
C GLN A 54 -21.50 12.66 -11.52
N VAL A 55 -20.53 13.24 -10.82
CA VAL A 55 -19.28 12.56 -10.47
C VAL A 55 -19.54 11.35 -9.57
N ALA A 56 -20.39 11.50 -8.55
CA ALA A 56 -20.81 10.41 -7.67
C ALA A 56 -21.53 9.28 -8.41
N TYR A 57 -22.33 9.61 -9.43
CA TYR A 57 -22.98 8.61 -10.26
C TYR A 57 -21.97 7.83 -11.11
N ALA A 58 -20.91 8.49 -11.60
CA ALA A 58 -19.90 7.86 -12.44
C ALA A 58 -18.87 7.04 -11.66
N LEU A 59 -18.42 7.53 -10.50
CA LEU A 59 -17.31 6.94 -9.72
C LEU A 59 -17.74 6.37 -8.36
N GLY A 60 -19.00 6.52 -7.97
CA GLY A 60 -19.46 6.27 -6.60
C GLY A 60 -19.16 7.42 -5.65
N ASN A 61 -19.63 7.32 -4.41
CA ASN A 61 -19.29 8.27 -3.36
C ASN A 61 -17.85 8.05 -2.89
N PRO A 62 -17.09 9.12 -2.60
CA PRO A 62 -15.76 8.96 -2.05
C PRO A 62 -15.83 8.37 -0.63
N ASP A 63 -15.05 7.32 -0.37
CA ASP A 63 -14.93 6.70 0.96
C ASP A 63 -14.43 7.65 2.05
N ASP A 64 -13.71 8.71 1.67
CA ASP A 64 -13.19 9.69 2.63
C ASP A 64 -14.29 10.65 3.10
N VAL A 65 -14.65 10.54 4.38
CA VAL A 65 -15.63 11.42 5.06
C VAL A 65 -15.27 12.91 4.92
N ARG A 66 -13.98 13.23 4.81
CA ARG A 66 -13.53 14.61 4.58
C ARG A 66 -13.94 15.10 3.18
N SER A 67 -13.90 14.23 2.17
CA SER A 67 -14.37 14.56 0.82
C SER A 67 -15.86 14.88 0.79
N LEU A 68 -16.68 14.17 1.56
CA LEU A 68 -18.14 14.38 1.59
C LEU A 68 -18.57 15.72 2.19
N ARG A 69 -17.72 16.35 3.04
CA ARG A 69 -18.03 17.63 3.70
C ARG A 69 -17.44 18.86 3.01
N HIS A 70 -16.59 18.67 2.01
CA HIS A 70 -15.85 19.75 1.35
C HIS A 70 -16.12 19.79 -0.15
N LYS A 71 -15.80 20.93 -0.77
CA LYS A 71 -15.91 21.10 -2.24
C LYS A 71 -14.91 20.23 -3.02
N HIS A 72 -13.90 19.69 -2.35
CA HIS A 72 -12.85 18.86 -2.95
C HIS A 72 -13.07 17.39 -2.60
N TRP A 73 -13.16 16.54 -3.62
CA TRP A 73 -13.33 15.11 -3.46
C TRP A 73 -12.05 14.37 -3.85
N PHE A 74 -11.60 13.48 -2.98
CA PHE A 74 -10.42 12.65 -3.18
C PHE A 74 -10.83 11.22 -3.47
N TYR A 75 -10.51 10.73 -4.67
CA TYR A 75 -10.66 9.34 -5.04
C TYR A 75 -9.29 8.68 -5.05
N VAL A 76 -8.97 7.94 -3.99
CA VAL A 76 -7.69 7.23 -3.85
C VAL A 76 -7.91 5.76 -4.12
N PHE A 77 -7.21 5.22 -5.11
CA PHE A 77 -7.14 3.78 -5.37
C PHE A 77 -5.77 3.27 -4.94
N ARG A 78 -5.72 2.44 -3.90
CA ARG A 78 -4.48 1.81 -3.44
C ARG A 78 -4.67 0.30 -3.38
N GLN A 79 -3.83 -0.39 -4.13
CA GLN A 79 -3.68 -1.84 -4.05
C GLN A 79 -2.29 -2.14 -3.49
N GLN A 80 -2.24 -2.91 -2.41
CA GLN A 80 -1.01 -3.46 -1.90
C GLN A 80 -1.05 -4.98 -2.15
N PRO A 81 -0.62 -5.41 -3.35
CA PRO A 81 -0.55 -6.83 -3.66
C PRO A 81 0.56 -7.47 -2.81
N ARG A 82 0.34 -8.73 -2.46
CA ARG A 82 1.34 -9.57 -1.81
C ARG A 82 2.68 -9.53 -2.57
N SER A 83 3.74 -9.24 -1.84
CA SER A 83 5.14 -9.38 -2.27
C SER A 83 5.67 -10.79 -2.05
#